data_AF-A0A7C9EUG6-F1
#
_entry.id   AF-A0A7C9EUG6-F1
#
_cell.length_a   1.000
_cell.length_b   1.000
_cell.length_c   1.000
_cell.angle_alpha   90.00
_cell.angle_beta   90.00
_cell.angle_gamma   90.00
#
_symmetry.space_group_name_H-M   'P 1'
#
loop_
_entity.id
_entity.type
_entity.pdbx_description
1 polymer ?
#
loop_
_entity_poly.entity_id
_entity_poly.type
_entity_poly.pdbx_seq_one_letter_code
_entity_poly.pdbx_strand_id
1 'polypeptide(L)'
;GDIHDHRSLVNAIKQVDVVISAVGHRSSYTPMQDQVKIVAAIKEAGNIKRFIPSEFGMDVDRVDGAVEPAKSLFATKSKFRRVVQEEGIPYTIVCANYFARTCLPSFYLPTFEASPKDRLLILGDGNVKGKECVCYIR
;
A
#
# COMPACT_ATOMS: atom_id res chain seq x y z
N GLY A 1 16.66 -13.49 -1.47
CA GLY A 1 16.18 -13.39 -2.87
C GLY A 1 16.10 -11.93 -3.25
N ASP A 2 15.96 -11.66 -4.55
CA ASP A 2 15.77 -10.34 -5.13
C ASP A 2 14.41 -10.32 -5.85
N ILE A 3 13.64 -9.26 -5.68
CA ILE A 3 12.34 -9.06 -6.36
C ILE A 3 12.49 -8.91 -7.89
N HIS A 4 13.69 -8.58 -8.36
CA HIS A 4 14.02 -8.51 -9.79
C HIS A 4 14.58 -9.83 -10.36
N ASP A 5 14.88 -10.81 -9.51
CA ASP A 5 15.21 -12.17 -9.92
C ASP A 5 14.01 -13.10 -9.66
N HIS A 6 13.22 -13.32 -10.71
CA HIS A 6 12.01 -14.14 -10.69
C HIS A 6 12.27 -15.55 -10.16
N ARG A 7 13.37 -16.20 -10.54
CA ARG A 7 13.68 -17.57 -10.10
C ARG A 7 13.95 -17.60 -8.60
N SER A 8 14.72 -16.62 -8.10
CA SER A 8 14.96 -16.51 -6.66
C SER A 8 13.67 -16.27 -5.87
N LEU A 9 12.76 -15.47 -6.43
CA LEU A 9 11.50 -15.10 -5.81
C LEU A 9 10.52 -16.30 -5.74
N VAL A 10 10.34 -17.03 -6.84
CA VAL A 10 9.51 -18.25 -6.88
C VAL A 10 10.04 -19.29 -5.89
N ASN A 11 11.36 -19.51 -5.86
CA ASN A 11 11.97 -20.47 -4.95
C ASN A 11 11.75 -20.10 -3.48
N ALA A 12 11.76 -18.80 -3.13
CA ALA A 12 11.45 -18.34 -1.79
C ALA A 12 9.96 -18.50 -1.45
N ILE A 13 9.08 -18.17 -2.39
CA ILE A 13 7.62 -18.24 -2.22
C ILE A 13 7.15 -19.70 -2.01
N LYS A 14 7.76 -20.67 -2.68
CA LYS A 14 7.48 -22.11 -2.49
C LYS A 14 7.72 -22.61 -1.07
N GLN A 15 8.46 -21.87 -0.25
CA GLN A 15 8.81 -22.26 1.13
C GLN A 15 7.88 -21.65 2.19
N VAL A 16 6.88 -20.85 1.81
CA VAL A 16 6.02 -20.12 2.74
C VAL A 16 4.54 -20.28 2.38
N ASP A 17 3.65 -20.04 3.35
CA ASP A 17 2.20 -20.05 3.12
C ASP A 17 1.64 -18.65 2.84
N VAL A 18 2.30 -17.60 3.33
CA VAL A 18 1.83 -16.23 3.31
C VAL A 18 2.92 -15.30 2.79
N VAL A 19 2.56 -14.39 1.91
CA VAL A 19 3.45 -13.34 1.38
C VAL A 19 2.94 -11.98 1.82
N ILE A 20 3.82 -11.17 2.42
CA ILE A 20 3.54 -9.78 2.82
C ILE A 20 4.49 -8.86 2.06
N SER A 21 3.93 -7.96 1.26
CA SER A 21 4.66 -6.98 0.47
C SER A 21 4.73 -5.66 1.22
N ALA A 22 5.93 -5.24 1.58
CA ALA A 22 6.21 -3.92 2.17
C ALA A 22 7.10 -3.05 1.26
N VAL A 23 7.08 -3.30 -0.07
CA VAL A 23 7.83 -2.47 -1.02
C VAL A 23 7.32 -1.03 -1.00
N GLY A 24 8.25 -0.10 -0.86
CA GLY A 24 7.96 1.33 -0.76
C GLY A 24 7.81 2.00 -2.13
N HIS A 25 7.12 3.14 -2.15
CA HIS A 25 6.85 3.94 -3.37
C HIS A 25 8.05 4.79 -3.83
N ARG A 26 9.27 4.53 -3.31
CA ARG A 26 10.44 5.42 -3.40
C ARG A 26 11.28 5.28 -4.67
N SER A 27 11.04 4.26 -5.49
CA SER A 27 11.71 4.10 -6.78
C SER A 27 10.73 4.36 -7.93
N SER A 28 10.96 5.45 -8.67
CA SER A 28 10.50 5.74 -10.05
C SER A 28 9.05 5.38 -10.42
N TYR A 29 8.15 6.38 -10.48
CA TYR A 29 6.88 6.53 -11.24
C TYR A 29 5.88 5.36 -11.39
N THR A 30 6.17 4.16 -10.91
CA THR A 30 5.36 2.96 -11.08
C THR A 30 5.52 2.08 -9.85
N PRO A 31 5.01 2.51 -8.68
CA PRO A 31 5.06 1.72 -7.43
C PRO A 31 4.46 0.31 -7.51
N MET A 32 3.81 -0.05 -8.62
CA MET A 32 3.19 -1.35 -8.85
C MET A 32 4.04 -2.33 -9.66
N GLN A 33 5.07 -1.88 -10.39
CA GLN A 33 5.84 -2.78 -11.27
C GLN A 33 6.49 -3.93 -10.51
N ASP A 34 7.01 -3.64 -9.31
CA ASP A 34 7.63 -4.67 -8.49
C ASP A 34 6.62 -5.59 -7.81
N GLN A 35 5.45 -5.07 -7.44
CA GLN A 35 4.39 -5.91 -6.90
C GLN A 35 3.79 -6.85 -7.96
N VAL A 36 3.77 -6.44 -9.24
CA VAL A 36 3.37 -7.32 -10.34
C VAL A 36 4.32 -8.52 -10.48
N LYS A 37 5.63 -8.33 -10.24
CA LYS A 37 6.61 -9.44 -10.21
C LYS A 37 6.30 -10.42 -9.07
N ILE A 38 5.92 -9.91 -7.90
CA ILE A 38 5.50 -10.75 -6.76
C ILE A 38 4.26 -11.56 -7.14
N VAL A 39 3.24 -10.94 -7.75
CA VAL A 39 2.02 -11.61 -8.20
C VAL A 39 2.33 -12.75 -9.18
N ALA A 40 3.18 -12.50 -10.19
CA ALA A 40 3.59 -13.51 -11.14
C ALA A 40 4.30 -14.70 -10.46
N ALA A 41 5.19 -14.42 -9.51
CA ALA A 41 5.91 -15.46 -8.78
C ALA A 41 5.00 -16.25 -7.82
N ILE A 42 4.02 -15.60 -7.18
CA ILE A 42 2.98 -16.25 -6.37
C ILE A 42 2.17 -17.23 -7.22
N LYS A 43 1.73 -16.78 -8.40
CA LYS A 43 0.96 -17.60 -9.34
C LYS A 43 1.74 -18.85 -9.77
N GLU A 44 3.01 -18.68 -10.11
CA GLU A 44 3.88 -19.81 -10.50
C GLU A 44 4.14 -20.77 -9.34
N ALA A 45 4.33 -20.26 -8.13
CA ALA A 45 4.61 -21.09 -6.96
C ALA A 45 3.39 -21.92 -6.54
N GLY A 46 2.18 -21.37 -6.65
CA GLY A 46 0.91 -22.09 -6.50
C GLY A 46 0.56 -22.56 -5.08
N ASN A 47 1.39 -22.26 -4.07
CA ASN A 47 1.25 -22.73 -2.69
C ASN A 47 0.77 -21.66 -1.70
N ILE A 48 0.53 -20.43 -2.14
CA ILE A 48 0.21 -19.31 -1.25
C ILE A 48 -1.25 -19.33 -0.79
N LYS A 49 -1.44 -19.36 0.53
CA LYS A 49 -2.73 -19.28 1.21
C LYS A 49 -3.21 -17.85 1.42
N ARG A 50 -2.29 -16.87 1.44
CA ARG A 50 -2.64 -15.45 1.54
C ARG A 50 -1.53 -14.51 1.04
N PHE A 51 -1.93 -13.51 0.26
CA PHE A 51 -1.10 -12.38 -0.12
C PHE A 51 -1.59 -11.07 0.55
N ILE A 52 -0.68 -10.32 1.17
CA ILE A 52 -0.93 -8.99 1.72
C ILE A 52 -0.11 -7.97 0.93
N PRO A 53 -0.71 -7.23 -0.02
CA PRO A 53 0.01 -6.24 -0.83
C PRO A 53 0.40 -4.98 -0.04
N SER A 54 1.29 -4.17 -0.62
CA SER A 54 1.78 -2.90 -0.05
C SER A 54 0.72 -1.80 -0.09
N GLU A 55 -0.28 -1.95 0.78
CA GLU A 55 -1.45 -1.07 0.87
C GLU A 55 -1.30 -0.07 2.01
N PHE A 56 -1.21 -0.56 3.25
CA PHE A 56 -0.89 0.07 4.55
C PHE A 56 -1.14 1.58 4.73
N GLY A 57 -2.14 2.13 4.05
CA GLY A 57 -2.52 3.54 4.10
C GLY A 57 -4.03 3.66 4.11
N MET A 58 -4.54 4.64 3.36
CA MET A 58 -5.98 4.81 3.16
C MET A 58 -6.55 3.73 2.23
N ASP A 59 -7.83 3.44 2.38
CA ASP A 59 -8.55 2.59 1.44
C ASP A 59 -8.76 3.30 0.10
N VAL A 60 -7.93 2.96 -0.90
CA VAL A 60 -7.90 3.65 -2.20
C VAL A 60 -9.18 3.53 -3.01
N ASP A 61 -10.04 2.55 -2.72
CA ASP A 61 -11.35 2.39 -3.37
C ASP A 61 -12.45 3.22 -2.70
N ARG A 62 -12.14 3.89 -1.57
CA ARG A 62 -13.09 4.68 -0.77
C ARG A 62 -12.56 6.08 -0.44
N VAL A 63 -11.67 6.62 -1.28
CA VAL A 63 -11.20 8.01 -1.17
C VAL A 63 -12.05 8.89 -2.09
N ASP A 64 -12.70 9.87 -1.48
CA ASP A 64 -13.46 10.90 -2.18
C ASP A 64 -12.65 12.20 -2.27
N GLY A 65 -12.80 12.95 -3.37
CA GLY A 65 -12.19 14.27 -3.52
C GLY A 65 -10.65 14.28 -3.67
N ALA A 66 -10.02 13.14 -3.94
CA ALA A 66 -8.58 13.09 -4.21
C ALA A 66 -8.22 13.93 -5.45
N VAL A 67 -7.20 14.77 -5.31
CA VAL A 67 -6.62 15.57 -6.40
C VAL A 67 -5.24 15.03 -6.77
N GLU A 68 -4.70 15.47 -7.90
CA GLU A 68 -3.35 15.10 -8.31
C GLU A 68 -2.28 15.67 -7.35
N PRO A 69 -1.15 14.97 -7.13
CA PRO A 69 -0.76 13.69 -7.74
C PRO A 69 -1.33 12.44 -7.01
N ALA A 70 -2.02 12.61 -5.89
CA ALA A 70 -2.52 11.51 -5.06
C ALA A 70 -3.58 10.67 -5.78
N LYS A 71 -4.45 11.30 -6.58
CA LYS A 71 -5.48 10.63 -7.38
C LYS A 71 -4.89 9.56 -8.31
N SER A 72 -3.83 9.87 -9.05
CA SER A 72 -3.14 8.90 -9.90
C SER A 72 -2.52 7.73 -9.13
N LEU A 73 -1.98 7.99 -7.93
CA LEU A 73 -1.45 6.95 -7.05
C LEU A 73 -2.54 6.00 -6.55
N PHE A 74 -3.68 6.53 -6.12
CA PHE A 74 -4.82 5.72 -5.67
C PHE A 74 -5.40 4.89 -6.82
N ALA A 75 -5.56 5.48 -8.00
CA ALA A 75 -6.03 4.76 -9.19
C ALA A 75 -5.10 3.60 -9.55
N THR A 76 -3.79 3.80 -9.42
CA THR A 76 -2.77 2.78 -9.66
C THR A 76 -2.88 1.60 -8.69
N LYS A 77 -3.08 1.87 -7.39
CA LYS A 77 -3.32 0.82 -6.38
C LYS A 77 -4.65 0.10 -6.59
N SER A 78 -5.71 0.83 -6.91
CA SER A 78 -7.04 0.26 -7.20
C SER A 78 -6.96 -0.72 -8.39
N LYS A 79 -6.29 -0.33 -9.48
CA LYS A 79 -6.03 -1.22 -10.62
C LYS A 79 -5.24 -2.47 -10.21
N PHE A 80 -4.20 -2.31 -9.37
CA PHE A 80 -3.43 -3.45 -8.88
C PHE A 80 -4.27 -4.42 -8.04
N ARG A 81 -5.21 -3.93 -7.21
CA ARG A 81 -6.17 -4.80 -6.49
C ARG A 81 -7.00 -5.65 -7.45
N ARG A 82 -7.40 -5.10 -8.62
CA ARG A 82 -8.11 -5.86 -9.65
C ARG A 82 -7.25 -6.93 -10.28
N VAL A 83 -5.99 -6.63 -10.58
CA VAL A 83 -5.02 -7.64 -11.07
C VAL A 83 -4.90 -8.81 -10.08
N VAL A 84 -4.67 -8.53 -8.79
CA VAL A 84 -4.57 -9.60 -7.77
C VAL A 84 -5.86 -10.45 -7.72
N GLN A 85 -7.02 -9.80 -7.82
CA GLN A 85 -8.32 -10.46 -7.82
C GLN A 85 -8.53 -11.34 -9.06
N GLU A 86 -8.19 -10.84 -10.25
CA GLU A 86 -8.31 -11.55 -11.54
C GLU A 86 -7.37 -12.76 -11.61
N GLU A 87 -6.21 -12.68 -10.95
CA GLU A 87 -5.26 -13.79 -10.83
C GLU A 87 -5.70 -14.89 -9.85
N GLY A 88 -6.83 -14.70 -9.15
CA GLY A 88 -7.39 -15.70 -8.23
C GLY A 88 -6.52 -15.97 -6.99
N ILE A 89 -5.60 -15.07 -6.66
CA ILE A 89 -4.72 -15.20 -5.49
C ILE A 89 -5.51 -14.82 -4.23
N PRO A 90 -5.59 -15.67 -3.18
CA PRO A 90 -6.22 -15.29 -1.92
C PRO A 90 -5.51 -14.08 -1.31
N TYR A 91 -6.23 -13.02 -0.91
CA TYR A 91 -5.58 -11.77 -0.50
C TYR A 91 -6.23 -11.07 0.70
N THR A 92 -5.45 -10.20 1.34
CA THR A 92 -5.96 -9.32 2.39
C THR A 92 -5.43 -7.92 2.21
N ILE A 93 -6.33 -6.96 2.06
CA ILE A 93 -6.01 -5.54 2.00
C ILE A 93 -6.02 -4.98 3.41
N VAL A 94 -4.89 -4.43 3.84
CA VAL A 94 -4.75 -3.80 5.16
C VAL A 94 -4.69 -2.28 4.97
N CYS A 95 -5.76 -1.59 5.39
CA CYS A 95 -5.82 -0.13 5.41
C CYS A 95 -5.43 0.38 6.80
N ALA A 96 -4.14 0.70 6.98
CA ALA A 96 -3.57 1.11 8.27
C ALA A 96 -3.62 2.63 8.54
N ASN A 97 -4.20 3.41 7.62
CA ASN A 97 -4.33 4.86 7.70
C ASN A 97 -2.96 5.56 7.89
N TYR A 98 -2.88 6.52 8.81
CA TYR A 98 -1.70 7.35 9.03
C TYR A 98 -0.75 6.70 10.04
N PHE A 99 0.50 6.49 9.64
CA PHE A 99 1.52 6.00 10.57
C PHE A 99 1.90 7.06 11.60
N ALA A 100 1.69 6.73 12.88
CA ALA A 100 1.95 7.64 13.99
C ALA A 100 3.35 8.28 13.92
N ARG A 101 4.39 7.47 13.67
CA ARG A 101 5.78 7.93 13.66
C ARG A 101 6.12 8.91 12.53
N THR A 102 5.48 8.79 11.36
CA THR A 102 5.80 9.65 10.21
C THR A 102 4.81 10.77 10.01
N CYS A 103 3.56 10.61 10.48
CA CYS A 103 2.48 11.55 10.24
C CYS A 103 2.27 12.50 11.43
N LEU A 104 2.38 12.04 12.68
CA LEU A 104 2.11 12.89 13.84
C LEU A 104 3.17 13.99 14.04
N PRO A 105 4.48 13.76 13.85
CA PRO A 105 5.47 14.81 14.05
C PRO A 105 5.22 16.01 13.13
N SER A 106 4.89 15.80 11.86
CA SER A 106 4.68 16.85 10.88
C SER A 106 3.21 17.23 10.67
N PHE A 107 2.29 16.62 11.40
CA PHE A 107 0.84 16.62 11.08
C PHE A 107 0.55 16.20 9.63
N TYR A 108 1.43 15.40 9.02
CA TYR A 108 1.39 14.98 7.62
C TYR A 108 1.41 16.16 6.63
N LEU A 109 2.00 17.29 7.04
CA LEU A 109 2.17 18.47 6.21
C LEU A 109 3.63 18.62 5.78
N PRO A 110 3.90 18.93 4.50
CA PRO A 110 5.27 19.12 4.01
C PRO A 110 5.97 20.32 4.65
N THR A 111 5.21 21.24 5.26
CA THR A 111 5.72 22.45 5.91
C THR A 111 6.44 22.18 7.23
N PHE A 112 6.17 21.04 7.88
CA PHE A 112 6.70 20.75 9.21
C PHE A 112 7.57 19.49 9.19
N GLU A 113 8.78 19.57 9.75
CA GLU A 113 9.65 18.41 9.95
C GLU A 113 9.47 17.77 11.34
N ALA A 114 8.92 18.55 12.29
CA ALA A 114 8.64 18.14 13.67
C ALA A 114 7.44 18.93 14.19
N SER A 115 6.96 18.56 15.39
CA SER A 115 5.73 19.13 15.94
C SER A 115 5.89 20.64 16.14
N PRO A 116 5.12 21.49 15.42
CA PRO A 116 5.18 22.93 15.58
C PRO A 116 4.86 23.35 17.02
N LYS A 117 5.64 24.31 17.53
CA LYS A 117 5.46 24.86 18.88
C LYS A 117 4.68 26.18 18.90
N ASP A 118 4.76 26.95 17.82
CA ASP A 118 4.27 28.33 17.78
C ASP A 118 3.03 28.53 16.90
N ARG A 119 2.95 27.82 15.77
CA ARG A 119 1.89 27.99 14.77
C ARG A 119 1.50 26.65 14.17
N LEU A 120 0.20 26.40 14.09
CA LEU A 120 -0.37 25.23 13.45
C LEU A 120 -1.04 25.63 12.13
N LEU A 121 -0.84 24.82 11.08
CA LEU A 121 -1.61 24.90 9.85
C LEU A 121 -2.71 23.82 9.92
N ILE A 122 -3.96 24.25 9.82
CA ILE A 122 -5.13 23.37 9.73
C ILE A 122 -5.62 23.41 8.28
N LEU A 123 -5.70 22.25 7.62
CA LEU A 123 -6.30 22.15 6.30
C LEU A 123 -7.83 22.12 6.44
N GLY A 124 -8.53 23.02 5.76
CA GLY A 124 -9.99 23.14 5.87
C GLY A 124 -10.41 23.68 7.24
N ASP A 125 -11.48 23.11 7.82
CA ASP A 125 -12.04 23.52 9.11
C ASP A 125 -11.51 22.73 10.31
N GLY A 126 -10.73 21.67 10.08
CA GLY A 126 -10.14 20.82 11.13
C GLY A 126 -11.10 19.81 11.77
N ASN A 127 -12.33 19.64 11.25
CA ASN A 127 -13.34 18.74 11.85
C ASN A 127 -13.43 17.36 11.18
N VAL A 128 -12.58 17.09 10.18
CA VAL A 128 -12.56 15.82 9.45
C VAL A 128 -11.89 14.74 10.30
N LYS A 129 -12.62 13.66 10.59
CA LYS A 129 -12.11 12.49 11.32
C LYS A 129 -11.46 11.47 10.40
N GLY A 130 -10.53 10.69 10.95
CA GLY A 130 -10.01 9.49 10.29
C GLY A 130 -11.11 8.43 10.12
N LYS A 131 -11.00 7.62 9.06
CA LYS A 131 -11.82 6.41 8.89
C LYS A 131 -11.24 5.28 9.75
N GLU A 132 -12.09 4.37 10.20
CA GLU A 132 -11.64 3.19 10.96
C GLU A 132 -10.63 2.37 10.14
N CYS A 133 -9.69 1.71 10.82
CA CYS A 133 -8.80 0.76 10.17
C CYS A 133 -9.62 -0.44 9.70
N VAL A 134 -9.57 -0.74 8.41
CA VAL A 134 -10.34 -1.85 7.81
C VAL A 134 -9.38 -2.85 7.20
N CYS A 135 -9.63 -4.13 7.50
CA CYS A 135 -8.99 -5.25 6.82
C CYS A 135 -10.05 -5.97 5.97
N TYR A 136 -9.80 -6.11 4.68
CA TYR A 136 -10.67 -6.88 3.79
C TYR A 136 -10.04 -8.25 3.53
N ILE A 137 -10.72 -9.30 3.97
CA ILE A 137 -10.33 -10.69 3.72
C ILE A 137 -11.13 -11.17 2.52
N ARG A 138 -10.45 -11.56 1.43
CA ARG A 138 -11.08 -12.13 0.23
C ARG A 138 -10.32 -13.34 -0.28
#